data_AF-A0A1J3FSF6-F1
#
_entry.id   AF-A0A1J3FSF6-F1
#
_cell.length_a   1.000
_cell.length_b   1.000
_cell.length_c   1.000
_cell.angle_alpha   90.00
_cell.angle_beta   90.00
_cell.angle_gamma   90.00
#
_symmetry.space_group_name_H-M   'P 1'
#
loop_
_entity.id
_entity.type
_entity.pdbx_description
1 polymer ?
#
loop_
_entity_poly.entity_id
_entity_poly.type
_entity_poly.pdbx_seq_one_letter_code
_entity_poly.pdbx_strand_id
1 'polypeptide(L)'
;LSMCSPYILGEDFAVQELKEEVVRLGVELSLYVAQSMFLLFDDIRTMLEFCSKLWRGVIPHQNHVLERLLHVIHYVYSKDIKPKQNVVVVYEDDCGNSVKWELIRTTWKHFADGIIILDRLDMALRRKVCSFDGPLLWSAIEKYKQQVLKKLDGKLRDVNGFARETIESDILDLWKSLFDEEEDKEAAQVVRSRMLSDLFTPLLGKPMRSEILTLPVSSPYILGKDFENQEAKEEVVRLGVELS
;
A
#
# COMPACT_ATOMS: atom_id res chain seq x y z
N LEU A 1 -22.65 -13.69 31.03
CA LEU A 1 -21.32 -13.14 31.35
C LEU A 1 -20.34 -14.30 31.38
N SER A 2 -19.76 -14.66 30.24
CA SER A 2 -18.78 -15.75 30.14
C SER A 2 -17.42 -15.22 30.57
N MET A 3 -16.80 -15.90 31.53
CA MET A 3 -15.51 -15.55 32.09
C MET A 3 -14.38 -15.78 31.07
N CYS A 4 -13.62 -14.74 30.76
CA CYS A 4 -12.29 -14.88 30.16
C CYS A 4 -11.40 -15.70 31.09
N SER A 5 -10.89 -16.83 30.61
CA SER A 5 -9.83 -17.60 31.26
C SER A 5 -8.51 -16.83 31.17
N PRO A 6 -7.73 -16.69 32.27
CA PRO A 6 -6.51 -15.90 32.27
C PRO A 6 -5.33 -16.71 31.71
N TYR A 7 -5.10 -16.63 30.39
CA TYR A 7 -3.79 -16.93 29.80
C TYR A 7 -3.10 -15.60 29.47
N ILE A 8 -2.61 -14.91 30.50
CA ILE A 8 -2.13 -13.51 30.50
C ILE A 8 -0.80 -13.30 29.71
N LEU A 9 -0.33 -14.30 28.96
CA LEU A 9 0.87 -14.15 28.10
C LEU A 9 0.72 -14.69 26.67
N GLY A 10 -0.36 -15.41 26.35
CA GLY A 10 -0.49 -16.10 25.06
C GLY A 10 -1.13 -15.27 23.96
N GLU A 11 -2.20 -14.55 24.28
CA GLU A 11 -3.00 -13.84 23.26
C GLU A 11 -2.35 -12.52 22.81
N ASP A 12 -1.86 -11.71 23.75
CA ASP A 12 -1.16 -10.46 23.43
C ASP A 12 0.13 -10.70 22.63
N PHE A 13 0.86 -11.78 22.94
CA PHE A 13 2.05 -12.19 22.20
C PHE A 13 1.71 -12.62 20.76
N ALA A 14 0.66 -13.42 20.57
CA ALA A 14 0.22 -13.85 19.25
C ALA A 14 -0.28 -12.68 18.39
N VAL A 15 -0.98 -11.71 18.99
CA VAL A 15 -1.41 -10.47 18.30
C VAL A 15 -0.20 -9.62 17.92
N GLN A 16 0.81 -9.53 18.78
CA GLN A 16 2.04 -8.80 18.46
C GLN A 16 2.82 -9.45 17.31
N GLU A 17 2.95 -10.79 17.30
CA GLU A 17 3.57 -11.52 16.19
C GLU A 17 2.84 -11.30 14.86
N LEU A 18 1.50 -11.31 14.90
CA LEU A 18 0.66 -10.96 13.75
C LEU A 18 0.91 -9.53 13.24
N LYS A 19 1.01 -8.55 14.15
CA LYS A 19 1.31 -7.16 13.80
C LYS A 19 2.68 -7.03 13.14
N GLU A 20 3.69 -7.66 13.71
CA GLU A 20 5.05 -7.67 13.15
C GLU A 20 5.07 -8.32 11.76
N GLU A 21 4.31 -9.40 11.57
CA GLU A 21 4.19 -10.04 10.27
C GLU A 21 3.50 -9.13 9.25
N VAL A 22 2.42 -8.42 9.63
CA VAL A 22 1.77 -7.43 8.74
C VAL A 22 2.73 -6.29 8.37
N VAL A 23 3.56 -5.83 9.31
CA VAL A 23 4.62 -4.85 9.04
C VAL A 23 5.60 -5.41 8.01
N ARG A 24 6.10 -6.65 8.19
CA ARG A 24 7.00 -7.31 7.22
C ARG A 24 6.37 -7.44 5.83
N LEU A 25 5.09 -7.82 5.74
CA LEU A 25 4.37 -7.88 4.48
C LEU A 25 4.26 -6.50 3.80
N GLY A 26 4.02 -5.45 4.58
CA GLY A 26 4.03 -4.06 4.11
C GLY A 26 5.37 -3.61 3.55
N VAL A 27 6.46 -3.96 4.23
CA VAL A 27 7.84 -3.72 3.76
C VAL A 27 8.11 -4.42 2.43
N GLU A 28 7.79 -5.72 2.33
CA GLU A 28 7.98 -6.49 1.10
C GLU A 28 7.18 -5.94 -0.08
N LEU A 29 5.89 -5.60 0.12
CA LEU A 29 5.10 -4.94 -0.92
C LEU A 29 5.72 -3.62 -1.36
N SER A 30 6.18 -2.83 -0.40
CA SER A 30 6.81 -1.53 -0.62
C SER A 30 8.12 -1.64 -1.39
N LEU A 31 8.89 -2.72 -1.19
CA LEU A 31 10.07 -3.01 -2.01
C LEU A 31 9.70 -3.22 -3.48
N TYR A 32 8.62 -3.95 -3.79
CA TYR A 32 8.15 -4.12 -5.16
C TYR A 32 7.62 -2.82 -5.77
N VAL A 33 7.03 -1.95 -4.96
CA VAL A 33 6.63 -0.59 -5.40
C VAL A 33 7.87 0.23 -5.72
N ALA A 34 8.87 0.24 -4.84
CA ALA A 34 10.13 0.92 -5.07
C ALA A 34 10.84 0.39 -6.33
N GLN A 35 10.93 -0.93 -6.50
CA GLN A 35 11.45 -1.56 -7.73
C GLN A 35 10.70 -1.09 -8.98
N SER A 36 9.38 -0.97 -8.90
CA SER A 36 8.56 -0.45 -10.01
C SER A 36 8.88 1.01 -10.32
N MET A 37 9.15 1.83 -9.29
CA MET A 37 9.59 3.21 -9.47
C MET A 37 10.96 3.29 -10.16
N PHE A 38 11.91 2.44 -9.75
CA PHE A 38 13.21 2.31 -10.41
C PHE A 38 13.10 1.76 -11.83
N LEU A 39 12.12 0.90 -12.11
CA LEU A 39 11.92 0.40 -13.47
C LEU A 39 11.43 1.51 -14.41
N LEU A 40 10.55 2.38 -13.91
CA LEU A 40 9.91 3.46 -14.65
C LEU A 40 10.63 4.82 -14.56
N PHE A 41 11.80 4.90 -13.91
CA PHE A 41 12.44 6.19 -13.58
C PHE A 41 12.82 7.03 -14.82
N ASP A 42 13.00 6.39 -15.97
CA ASP A 42 13.25 7.05 -17.26
C ASP A 42 12.02 7.78 -17.81
N ASP A 43 10.81 7.35 -17.43
CA ASP A 43 9.57 8.10 -17.63
C ASP A 43 8.97 8.47 -16.28
N ILE A 44 9.51 9.53 -15.68
CA ILE A 44 9.08 10.06 -14.38
C ILE A 44 7.57 10.34 -14.38
N ARG A 45 6.96 10.73 -15.50
CA ARG A 45 5.52 10.96 -15.55
C ARG A 45 4.75 9.66 -15.36
N THR A 46 5.07 8.61 -16.12
CA THR A 46 4.43 7.29 -15.93
C THR A 46 4.65 6.75 -14.52
N MET A 47 5.86 6.89 -13.99
CA MET A 47 6.18 6.51 -12.62
C MET A 47 5.28 7.22 -11.60
N LEU A 48 5.18 8.56 -11.69
CA LEU A 48 4.34 9.35 -10.78
C LEU A 48 2.85 9.06 -10.97
N GLU A 49 2.38 8.84 -12.20
CA GLU A 49 0.98 8.46 -12.45
C GLU A 49 0.66 7.06 -11.91
N PHE A 50 1.60 6.10 -12.01
CA PHE A 50 1.51 4.78 -11.35
C PHE A 50 1.41 4.93 -9.84
N CYS A 51 2.30 5.69 -9.20
CA CYS A 51 2.28 5.95 -7.76
C CYS A 51 0.98 6.63 -7.31
N SER A 52 0.50 7.60 -8.10
CA SER A 52 -0.77 8.31 -7.83
C SER A 52 -1.96 7.36 -7.91
N LYS A 53 -2.03 6.52 -8.94
CA LYS A 53 -3.09 5.50 -9.08
C LYS A 53 -3.01 4.48 -7.95
N LEU A 54 -1.81 4.07 -7.54
CA LEU A 54 -1.62 3.11 -6.46
C LEU A 54 -2.10 3.67 -5.12
N TRP A 55 -1.76 4.91 -4.82
CA TRP A 55 -2.12 5.56 -3.56
C TRP A 55 -3.59 6.00 -3.50
N ARG A 56 -4.16 6.53 -4.59
CA ARG A 56 -5.54 7.07 -4.61
C ARG A 56 -6.58 6.14 -5.20
N GLY A 57 -6.17 5.25 -6.10
CA GLY A 57 -7.07 4.50 -6.97
C GLY A 57 -7.45 3.12 -6.45
N VAL A 58 -6.78 2.60 -5.42
CA VAL A 58 -6.98 1.24 -4.92
C VAL A 58 -8.03 1.18 -3.82
N ILE A 59 -7.95 2.07 -2.83
CA ILE A 59 -8.93 2.16 -1.73
C ILE A 59 -9.48 3.59 -1.72
N PRO A 60 -10.81 3.78 -1.65
CA PRO A 60 -11.44 5.09 -1.80
C PRO A 60 -11.25 6.01 -0.58
N HIS A 61 -10.76 5.49 0.54
CA HIS A 61 -10.52 6.26 1.77
C HIS A 61 -9.09 6.11 2.23
N GLN A 62 -8.66 7.14 2.95
CA GLN A 62 -7.36 7.17 3.60
C GLN A 62 -7.32 6.13 4.74
N ASN A 63 -6.22 5.38 4.81
CA ASN A 63 -5.96 4.40 5.87
C ASN A 63 -4.46 4.35 6.19
N HIS A 64 -4.10 3.68 7.29
CA HIS A 64 -2.73 3.64 7.78
C HIS A 64 -1.76 2.98 6.78
N VAL A 65 -2.22 1.96 6.04
CA VAL A 65 -1.43 1.28 5.01
C VAL A 65 -1.08 2.22 3.86
N LEU A 66 -2.04 2.98 3.35
CA LEU A 66 -1.83 3.98 2.30
C LEU A 66 -0.94 5.13 2.78
N GLU A 67 -1.04 5.52 4.05
CA GLU A 67 -0.11 6.50 4.63
C GLU A 67 1.32 5.96 4.63
N ARG A 68 1.56 4.73 5.12
CA ARG A 68 2.91 4.13 5.09
C ARG A 68 3.45 4.04 3.67
N LEU A 69 2.61 3.63 2.72
CA LEU A 69 2.97 3.53 1.32
C LEU A 69 3.33 4.90 0.71
N LEU A 70 2.59 5.97 1.04
CA LEU A 70 2.90 7.32 0.60
C LEU A 70 4.28 7.78 1.10
N HIS A 71 4.61 7.48 2.35
CA HIS A 71 5.93 7.80 2.92
C HIS A 71 7.05 7.09 2.15
N VAL A 72 6.87 5.80 1.82
CA VAL A 72 7.84 5.06 1.00
C VAL A 72 7.99 5.67 -0.38
N ILE A 73 6.87 5.95 -1.07
CA ILE A 73 6.89 6.54 -2.41
C ILE A 73 7.62 7.89 -2.37
N HIS A 74 7.30 8.75 -1.40
CA HIS A 74 7.96 10.05 -1.25
C HIS A 74 9.45 9.89 -0.95
N TYR A 75 9.82 8.94 -0.09
CA TYR A 75 11.20 8.66 0.29
C TYR A 75 12.05 8.24 -0.91
N VAL A 76 11.64 7.19 -1.61
CA VAL A 76 12.36 6.65 -2.78
C VAL A 76 12.44 7.70 -3.89
N TYR A 77 11.34 8.43 -4.13
CA TYR A 77 11.37 9.52 -5.08
C TYR A 77 12.40 10.57 -4.68
N SER A 78 12.35 11.08 -3.45
CA SER A 78 13.18 12.21 -3.02
C SER A 78 14.67 11.86 -2.93
N LYS A 79 15.00 10.64 -2.49
CA LYS A 79 16.38 10.21 -2.27
C LYS A 79 17.05 9.74 -3.54
N ASP A 80 16.35 8.93 -4.34
CA ASP A 80 16.99 8.13 -5.39
C ASP A 80 16.60 8.53 -6.82
N ILE A 81 15.40 9.12 -7.03
CA ILE A 81 14.86 9.36 -8.39
C ILE A 81 14.77 10.85 -8.75
N LYS A 82 14.42 11.70 -7.78
CA LYS A 82 14.08 13.11 -8.01
C LYS A 82 15.24 13.81 -8.73
N PRO A 83 14.99 14.43 -9.88
CA PRO A 83 16.03 15.14 -10.61
C PRO A 83 16.64 16.24 -9.74
N LYS A 84 17.97 16.29 -9.68
CA LYS A 84 18.67 17.40 -9.03
C LYS A 84 18.38 18.68 -9.82
N GLN A 85 18.28 19.83 -9.13
CA GLN A 85 17.85 21.15 -9.63
C GLN A 85 18.46 21.63 -10.97
N ASN A 86 19.54 21.01 -11.45
CA ASN A 86 20.24 21.39 -12.67
C ASN A 86 19.84 20.56 -13.91
N VAL A 87 18.91 19.60 -13.79
CA VAL A 87 18.43 18.79 -14.91
C VAL A 87 17.01 19.23 -15.28
N VAL A 88 16.87 19.90 -16.43
CA VAL A 88 15.55 20.20 -17.02
C VAL A 88 15.00 18.88 -17.57
N VAL A 89 14.09 18.25 -16.82
CA VAL A 89 13.38 17.06 -17.31
C VAL A 89 12.19 17.52 -18.14
N VAL A 90 12.30 17.30 -19.46
CA VAL A 90 11.16 17.43 -20.36
C VAL A 90 10.34 16.15 -20.22
N TYR A 91 9.11 16.27 -19.73
CA TYR A 91 8.17 15.16 -19.64
C TYR A 91 7.57 14.94 -21.03
N GLU A 92 8.23 14.14 -21.87
CA GLU A 92 7.73 13.82 -23.21
C GLU A 92 6.39 13.06 -23.13
N ASP A 93 5.47 13.39 -24.04
CA ASP A 93 4.12 12.81 -24.08
C ASP A 93 4.12 11.36 -24.60
N ASP A 94 5.18 10.90 -25.28
CA ASP A 94 5.13 9.75 -26.20
C ASP A 94 5.63 8.41 -25.64
N CYS A 95 5.54 8.19 -24.32
CA CYS A 95 6.09 6.99 -23.66
C CYS A 95 5.02 6.04 -23.08
N GLY A 96 3.81 6.05 -23.64
CA GLY A 96 2.71 5.17 -23.21
C GLY A 96 2.89 3.68 -23.54
N ASN A 97 3.94 3.30 -24.28
CA ASN A 97 4.08 1.96 -24.88
C ASN A 97 5.45 1.30 -24.62
N SER A 98 6.08 1.57 -23.47
CA SER A 98 7.33 0.92 -23.11
C SER A 98 7.10 -0.51 -22.59
N VAL A 99 8.03 -1.42 -22.89
CA VAL A 99 8.02 -2.80 -22.33
C VAL A 99 8.00 -2.79 -20.80
N LYS A 100 8.62 -1.77 -20.20
CA LYS A 100 8.62 -1.51 -18.76
C LYS A 100 7.22 -1.20 -18.23
N TRP A 101 6.48 -0.32 -18.91
CA TRP A 101 5.09 -0.03 -18.56
C TRP A 101 4.19 -1.27 -18.72
N GLU A 102 4.36 -2.04 -19.80
CA GLU A 102 3.63 -3.30 -19.99
C GLU A 102 3.83 -4.26 -18.80
N LEU A 103 5.07 -4.43 -18.35
CA LEU A 103 5.38 -5.25 -17.18
C LEU A 103 4.61 -4.77 -15.95
N ILE A 104 4.67 -3.46 -15.64
CA ILE A 104 3.94 -2.86 -14.52
C ILE A 104 2.44 -3.07 -14.65
N ARG A 105 1.86 -2.85 -15.85
CA ARG A 105 0.43 -3.03 -16.10
C ARG A 105 -0.02 -4.46 -15.80
N THR A 106 0.76 -5.46 -16.18
CA THR A 106 0.42 -6.87 -15.88
C THR A 106 0.64 -7.25 -14.41
N THR A 107 1.41 -6.47 -13.64
CA THR A 107 1.58 -6.66 -12.19
C THR A 107 0.53 -5.92 -11.36
N TRP A 108 -0.15 -4.93 -11.93
CA TRP A 108 -1.07 -4.02 -11.24
C TRP A 108 -2.04 -4.72 -10.29
N LYS A 109 -2.69 -5.79 -10.75
CA LYS A 109 -3.65 -6.55 -9.94
C LYS A 109 -3.05 -7.02 -8.61
N HIS A 110 -1.80 -7.48 -8.62
CA HIS A 110 -1.14 -7.98 -7.42
C HIS A 110 -0.83 -6.84 -6.43
N PHE A 111 -0.46 -5.66 -6.93
CA PHE A 111 -0.31 -4.47 -6.08
C PHE A 111 -1.64 -4.05 -5.45
N ALA A 112 -2.70 -3.94 -6.25
CA ALA A 112 -4.03 -3.58 -5.75
C ALA A 112 -4.54 -4.60 -4.72
N ASP A 113 -4.42 -5.90 -5.03
CA ASP A 113 -4.79 -6.97 -4.11
C ASP A 113 -3.98 -6.91 -2.81
N GLY A 114 -2.67 -6.64 -2.90
CA GLY A 114 -1.79 -6.51 -1.76
C GLY A 114 -2.19 -5.37 -0.82
N ILE A 115 -2.47 -4.19 -1.35
CA ILE A 115 -2.89 -3.03 -0.54
C ILE A 115 -4.20 -3.33 0.20
N ILE A 116 -5.18 -3.92 -0.50
CA ILE A 116 -6.50 -4.19 0.09
C ILE A 116 -6.42 -5.26 1.17
N ILE A 117 -5.63 -6.33 0.97
CA ILE A 117 -5.47 -7.35 2.00
C ILE A 117 -4.75 -6.77 3.22
N LEU A 118 -3.69 -5.98 3.02
CA LEU A 118 -2.97 -5.33 4.13
C LEU A 118 -3.89 -4.40 4.93
N ASP A 119 -4.69 -3.58 4.25
CA ASP A 119 -5.65 -2.69 4.91
C ASP A 119 -6.64 -3.47 5.77
N ARG A 120 -7.18 -4.58 5.26
CA ARG A 120 -8.10 -5.43 6.04
C ARG A 120 -7.41 -6.11 7.23
N LEU A 121 -6.14 -6.51 7.10
CA LEU A 121 -5.35 -7.06 8.20
C LEU A 121 -5.08 -5.98 9.26
N ASP A 122 -4.71 -4.76 8.86
CA ASP A 122 -4.53 -3.61 9.75
C ASP A 122 -5.82 -3.31 10.53
N MET A 123 -6.96 -3.22 9.82
CA MET A 123 -8.28 -3.02 10.43
C MET A 123 -8.62 -4.11 11.45
N ALA A 124 -8.38 -5.38 11.12
CA ALA A 124 -8.66 -6.50 12.01
C ALA A 124 -7.81 -6.44 13.30
N LEU A 125 -6.52 -6.11 13.18
CA LEU A 125 -5.58 -6.06 14.29
C LEU A 125 -5.72 -4.81 15.18
N ARG A 126 -6.35 -3.75 14.68
CA ARG A 126 -6.69 -2.55 15.48
C ARG A 126 -7.98 -2.69 16.27
N ARG A 127 -8.93 -3.49 15.79
CA ARG A 127 -10.17 -3.74 16.51
C ARG A 127 -9.85 -4.53 17.78
N LYS A 128 -9.88 -3.87 18.94
CA LYS A 128 -9.73 -4.46 20.29
C LYS A 128 -10.85 -5.44 20.68
N VAL A 129 -11.65 -5.92 19.72
CA VAL A 129 -12.78 -6.82 19.98
C VAL A 129 -12.26 -8.26 19.96
N CYS A 130 -12.49 -8.97 21.07
CA CYS A 130 -12.02 -10.32 21.37
C CYS A 130 -12.59 -11.44 20.47
N SER A 131 -12.67 -11.27 19.14
CA SER A 131 -13.32 -12.25 18.27
C SER A 131 -12.64 -12.53 16.93
N PHE A 132 -11.44 -12.03 16.65
CA PHE A 132 -10.74 -12.44 15.44
C PHE A 132 -10.04 -13.79 15.65
N ASP A 133 -10.41 -14.75 14.83
CA ASP A 133 -9.79 -16.08 14.80
C ASP A 133 -8.36 -15.95 14.24
N GLY A 134 -7.35 -15.99 15.13
CA GLY A 134 -5.93 -15.91 14.76
C GLY A 134 -5.55 -16.84 13.59
N PRO A 135 -5.99 -18.11 13.57
CA PRO A 135 -5.92 -18.99 12.40
C PRO A 135 -6.41 -18.38 11.06
N LEU A 136 -7.51 -17.61 11.03
CA LEU A 136 -7.98 -16.95 9.82
C LEU A 136 -7.04 -15.84 9.36
N LEU A 137 -6.50 -15.05 10.29
CA LEU A 137 -5.52 -14.00 9.98
C LEU A 137 -4.22 -14.61 9.44
N TRP A 138 -3.75 -15.70 10.04
CA TRP A 138 -2.56 -16.41 9.55
C TRP A 138 -2.79 -17.02 8.16
N SER A 139 -3.98 -17.58 7.91
CA SER A 139 -4.37 -18.06 6.58
C SER A 139 -4.39 -16.93 5.54
N ALA A 140 -4.85 -15.73 5.91
CA ALA A 140 -4.81 -14.56 5.05
C ALA A 140 -3.37 -14.10 4.75
N ILE A 141 -2.48 -14.10 5.74
CA ILE A 141 -1.04 -13.82 5.60
C ILE A 141 -0.39 -14.82 4.64
N GLU A 142 -0.67 -16.12 4.77
CA GLU A 142 -0.11 -17.12 3.87
C GLU A 142 -0.64 -16.98 2.44
N LYS A 143 -1.93 -16.68 2.27
CA LYS A 143 -2.49 -16.35 0.95
C LYS A 143 -1.82 -15.11 0.36
N TYR A 144 -1.56 -14.09 1.18
CA TYR A 144 -0.86 -12.88 0.75
C TYR A 144 0.53 -13.22 0.19
N LYS A 145 1.35 -13.97 0.93
CA LYS A 145 2.68 -14.40 0.47
C LYS A 145 2.61 -15.16 -0.86
N GLN A 146 1.66 -16.10 -0.98
CA GLN A 146 1.58 -16.96 -2.16
C GLN A 146 0.95 -16.29 -3.39
N GLN A 147 -0.05 -15.42 -3.19
CA GLN A 147 -0.85 -14.85 -4.29
C GLN A 147 -0.42 -13.44 -4.68
N VAL A 148 0.20 -12.69 -3.77
CA VAL A 148 0.70 -11.34 -4.00
C VAL A 148 2.21 -11.36 -4.15
N LEU A 149 2.95 -11.62 -3.05
CA LEU A 149 4.41 -11.43 -3.04
C LEU A 149 5.13 -12.35 -4.04
N LYS A 150 4.77 -13.63 -4.09
CA LYS A 150 5.37 -14.57 -5.05
C LYS A 150 5.10 -14.20 -6.52
N LYS A 151 3.96 -13.55 -6.80
CA LYS A 151 3.61 -13.10 -8.16
C LYS A 151 4.34 -11.83 -8.56
N LEU A 152 4.59 -10.94 -7.59
CA LEU A 152 5.42 -9.76 -7.77
C LEU A 152 6.90 -10.15 -7.93
N ASP A 153 7.41 -11.02 -7.07
CA ASP A 153 8.80 -11.54 -7.13
C ASP A 153 9.10 -12.14 -8.51
N GLY A 154 8.25 -13.06 -8.98
CA GLY A 154 8.43 -13.71 -10.29
C GLY A 154 8.38 -12.77 -11.49
N LYS A 155 7.93 -11.51 -11.32
CA LYS A 155 7.85 -10.50 -12.38
C LYS A 155 8.87 -9.37 -12.24
N LEU A 156 9.35 -9.07 -11.02
CA LEU A 156 10.13 -7.87 -10.71
C LEU A 156 11.53 -8.13 -10.13
N ARG A 157 11.98 -9.40 -10.04
CA ARG A 157 13.21 -9.82 -9.35
C ARG A 157 14.50 -9.11 -9.79
N ASP A 158 14.60 -8.70 -11.04
CA ASP A 158 15.87 -8.27 -11.68
C ASP A 158 15.80 -6.82 -12.20
N VAL A 159 15.44 -5.87 -11.33
CA VAL A 159 15.52 -4.43 -11.68
C VAL A 159 16.94 -3.93 -11.44
N ASN A 160 17.66 -3.64 -12.53
CA ASN A 160 19.02 -3.09 -12.48
C ASN A 160 19.07 -1.76 -11.69
N GLY A 161 20.06 -1.63 -10.81
CA GLY A 161 20.29 -0.40 -10.03
C GLY A 161 19.47 -0.29 -8.74
N PHE A 162 18.61 -1.26 -8.44
CA PHE A 162 17.85 -1.29 -7.19
C PHE A 162 18.65 -1.94 -6.04
N ALA A 163 19.12 -1.14 -5.09
CA ALA A 163 19.84 -1.61 -3.91
C ALA A 163 18.87 -2.11 -2.82
N ARG A 164 18.31 -3.32 -3.02
CA ARG A 164 17.24 -3.89 -2.18
C ARG A 164 17.53 -3.81 -0.68
N GLU A 165 18.69 -4.31 -0.24
CA GLU A 165 19.02 -4.39 1.19
C GLU A 165 19.10 -3.01 1.88
N THR A 166 19.65 -2.00 1.17
CA THR A 166 19.73 -0.64 1.71
C THR A 166 18.34 0.00 1.81
N ILE A 167 17.54 -0.13 0.75
CA ILE A 167 16.19 0.43 0.69
C ILE A 167 15.26 -0.28 1.69
N GLU A 168 15.44 -1.58 1.90
CA GLU A 168 14.65 -2.37 2.85
C GLU A 168 14.79 -1.86 4.29
N SER A 169 16.01 -1.56 4.74
CA SER A 169 16.22 -1.02 6.09
C SER A 169 15.48 0.32 6.27
N ASP A 170 15.55 1.20 5.28
CA ASP A 170 14.89 2.50 5.33
C ASP A 170 13.36 2.36 5.29
N ILE A 171 12.84 1.45 4.47
CA ILE A 171 11.40 1.15 4.38
C ILE A 171 10.90 0.53 5.68
N LEU A 172 11.66 -0.37 6.30
CA LEU A 172 11.28 -0.97 7.58
C LEU A 172 11.03 0.10 8.64
N ASP A 173 11.90 1.12 8.72
CA ASP A 173 11.72 2.23 9.66
C ASP A 173 10.42 3.01 9.41
N LEU A 174 10.03 3.20 8.14
CA LEU A 174 8.77 3.87 7.79
C LEU A 174 7.53 3.05 8.20
N TRP A 175 7.64 1.73 8.19
CA TRP A 175 6.54 0.80 8.51
C TRP A 175 6.45 0.42 9.99
N LYS A 176 7.52 0.57 10.79
CA LYS A 176 7.52 0.22 12.23
C LYS A 176 6.35 0.84 12.99
N SER A 177 6.04 2.09 12.69
CA SER A 177 4.95 2.82 13.35
C SER A 177 3.58 2.57 12.72
N LEU A 178 3.39 1.48 11.96
CA LEU A 178 2.09 1.16 11.35
C LEU A 178 1.01 1.19 12.43
N PHE A 179 1.17 0.42 13.51
CA PHE A 179 0.17 0.25 14.57
C PHE A 179 0.23 1.30 15.69
N ASP A 180 1.11 2.29 15.60
CA ASP A 180 1.20 3.36 16.59
C ASP A 180 0.02 4.32 16.44
N GLU A 181 -0.41 4.90 17.56
CA GLU A 181 -1.44 5.94 17.55
C GLU A 181 -0.83 7.25 17.08
N GLU A 182 -1.51 7.94 16.15
CA GLU A 182 -1.03 9.21 15.63
C GLU A 182 -1.34 10.33 16.64
N GLU A 183 -0.31 10.76 17.38
CA GLU A 183 -0.44 11.74 18.47
C GLU A 183 -0.82 13.15 17.98
N ASP A 184 -0.35 13.55 16.79
CA ASP A 184 -0.61 14.87 16.19
C ASP A 184 -1.11 14.76 14.74
N LYS A 185 -2.45 14.70 14.61
CA LYS A 185 -3.14 14.59 13.31
C LYS A 185 -2.95 15.80 12.42
N GLU A 186 -2.80 17.00 12.99
CA GLU A 186 -2.64 18.23 12.21
C GLU A 186 -1.24 18.28 11.58
N ALA A 187 -0.20 17.97 12.37
CA ALA A 187 1.16 17.85 11.85
C ALA A 187 1.26 16.77 10.77
N ALA A 188 0.64 15.61 10.99
CA ALA A 188 0.59 14.54 9.99
C ALA A 188 -0.07 14.99 8.68
N GLN A 189 -1.16 15.76 8.77
CA GLN A 189 -1.82 16.31 7.58
C GLN A 189 -0.93 17.30 6.83
N VAL A 190 -0.21 18.18 7.53
CA VAL A 190 0.74 19.12 6.90
C VAL A 190 1.88 18.38 6.20
N VAL A 191 2.45 17.36 6.85
CA VAL A 191 3.51 16.52 6.25
C VAL A 191 3.00 15.84 4.99
N ARG A 192 1.82 15.22 5.04
CA ARG A 192 1.18 14.59 3.89
C ARG A 192 0.96 15.56 2.74
N SER A 193 0.38 16.72 3.01
CA SER A 193 0.15 17.75 1.97
C SER A 193 1.45 18.17 1.29
N ARG A 194 2.55 18.30 2.04
CA ARG A 194 3.88 18.59 1.48
C ARG A 194 4.39 17.45 0.60
N MET A 195 4.28 16.20 1.05
CA MET A 195 4.68 15.02 0.25
C MET A 195 3.91 14.95 -1.07
N LEU A 196 2.58 15.13 -1.02
CA LEU A 196 1.73 15.11 -2.21
C LEU A 196 2.07 16.24 -3.18
N SER A 197 2.31 17.44 -2.65
CA SER A 197 2.77 18.55 -3.47
C SER A 197 4.10 18.22 -4.12
N ASP A 198 5.07 17.70 -3.38
CA ASP A 198 6.41 17.40 -3.89
C ASP A 198 6.40 16.31 -4.96
N LEU A 199 5.62 15.24 -4.76
CA LEU A 199 5.48 14.13 -5.70
C LEU A 199 4.72 14.55 -6.96
N PHE A 200 3.59 15.23 -6.82
CA PHE A 200 2.60 15.32 -7.90
C PHE A 200 2.45 16.70 -8.53
N THR A 201 3.21 17.71 -8.08
CA THR A 201 3.33 18.99 -8.81
C THR A 201 3.66 18.80 -10.30
N PRO A 202 4.57 17.90 -10.70
CA PRO A 202 4.88 17.67 -12.11
C PRO A 202 3.73 17.16 -12.99
N LEU A 203 2.67 16.64 -12.35
CA LEU A 203 1.46 16.13 -13.01
C LEU A 203 0.35 17.19 -13.11
N LEU A 204 0.45 18.31 -12.39
CA LEU A 204 -0.60 19.32 -12.36
C LEU A 204 -0.84 19.92 -13.75
N GLY A 205 -2.12 20.01 -14.14
CA GLY A 205 -2.55 20.53 -15.44
C GLY A 205 -2.35 19.58 -16.62
N LYS A 206 -1.83 18.36 -16.39
CA LYS A 206 -1.68 17.33 -17.43
C LYS A 206 -2.78 16.27 -17.29
N PRO A 207 -3.41 15.82 -18.39
CA PRO A 207 -4.34 14.71 -18.33
C PRO A 207 -3.60 13.42 -17.96
N MET A 208 -4.21 12.63 -17.07
CA MET A 208 -3.70 11.30 -16.73
C MET A 208 -3.82 10.37 -17.94
N ARG A 209 -2.80 9.54 -18.20
CA ARG A 209 -2.79 8.63 -19.35
C ARG A 209 -3.93 7.61 -19.25
N SER A 210 -4.59 7.34 -20.37
CA SER A 210 -5.80 6.50 -20.41
C SER A 210 -5.53 5.05 -19.99
N GLU A 211 -4.32 4.57 -20.24
CA GLU A 211 -3.79 3.27 -19.86
C GLU A 211 -3.69 3.11 -18.34
N ILE A 212 -3.51 4.21 -17.61
CA ILE A 212 -3.43 4.21 -16.14
C ILE A 212 -4.84 4.34 -15.54
N LEU A 213 -5.72 5.08 -16.20
CA LEU A 213 -7.13 5.16 -15.81
C LEU A 213 -7.84 3.81 -15.92
N THR A 214 -7.56 3.05 -16.98
CA THR A 214 -8.14 1.72 -17.26
C THR A 214 -7.63 0.60 -16.37
N LEU A 215 -6.61 0.85 -15.53
CA LEU A 215 -6.15 -0.12 -14.55
C LEU A 215 -7.28 -0.47 -13.58
N PRO A 216 -7.61 -1.77 -13.45
CA PRO A 216 -8.78 -2.21 -12.70
C PRO A 216 -8.59 -1.95 -11.20
N VAL A 217 -9.61 -1.37 -10.56
CA VAL A 217 -9.68 -1.34 -9.10
C VAL A 217 -10.15 -2.73 -8.66
N SER A 218 -9.29 -3.46 -7.97
CA SER A 218 -9.58 -4.84 -7.57
C SER A 218 -10.48 -4.87 -6.33
N SER A 219 -11.32 -5.90 -6.20
CA SER A 219 -11.94 -6.29 -4.93
C SER A 219 -11.50 -7.73 -4.62
N PRO A 220 -10.37 -7.94 -3.95
CA PRO A 220 -9.91 -9.29 -3.62
C PRO A 220 -10.83 -9.92 -2.58
N TYR A 221 -11.58 -10.93 -2.98
CA TYR A 221 -12.43 -11.75 -2.10
C TYR A 221 -11.60 -12.76 -1.27
N ILE A 222 -10.69 -12.27 -0.43
CA ILE A 222 -9.72 -13.15 0.28
C ILE A 222 -10.14 -13.48 1.72
N LEU A 223 -11.02 -12.69 2.35
CA LEU A 223 -11.39 -12.87 3.76
C LEU A 223 -12.77 -13.52 4.03
N GLY A 224 -13.45 -14.04 2.99
CA GLY A 224 -14.72 -14.76 3.16
C GLY A 224 -15.94 -13.87 3.43
N LYS A 225 -17.14 -14.50 3.48
CA LYS A 225 -18.45 -13.83 3.57
C LYS A 225 -18.66 -12.96 4.81
N ASP A 226 -17.90 -13.21 5.88
CA ASP A 226 -18.05 -12.44 7.13
C ASP A 226 -17.55 -10.99 7.00
N PHE A 227 -16.67 -10.71 6.03
CA PHE A 227 -16.26 -9.35 5.66
C PHE A 227 -17.26 -8.67 4.70
N GLU A 228 -18.05 -9.42 3.93
CA GLU A 228 -19.11 -8.87 3.05
C GLU A 228 -20.17 -8.12 3.87
N ASN A 229 -20.55 -8.69 5.02
CA ASN A 229 -21.47 -8.06 5.95
C ASN A 229 -20.92 -6.77 6.56
N GLN A 230 -19.61 -6.54 6.52
CA GLN A 230 -18.97 -5.38 7.13
C GLN A 230 -18.77 -4.24 6.12
N GLU A 231 -18.43 -4.54 4.87
CA GLU A 231 -18.41 -3.57 3.76
C GLU A 231 -19.82 -3.00 3.54
N ALA A 232 -20.84 -3.86 3.56
CA ALA A 232 -22.24 -3.45 3.51
C ALA A 232 -22.66 -2.59 4.72
N LYS A 233 -22.16 -2.88 5.93
CA LYS A 233 -22.43 -2.05 7.13
C LYS A 233 -21.76 -0.68 7.06
N GLU A 234 -20.52 -0.61 6.58
CA GLU A 234 -19.80 0.66 6.41
C GLU A 234 -20.39 1.50 5.26
N GLU A 235 -20.98 0.87 4.23
CA GLU A 235 -21.78 1.54 3.20
C GLU A 235 -23.14 2.03 3.73
N VAL A 236 -23.83 1.25 4.56
CA VAL A 236 -25.10 1.63 5.22
C VAL A 236 -24.90 2.80 6.19
N VAL A 237 -23.84 2.78 7.00
CA VAL A 237 -23.46 3.89 7.90
C VAL A 237 -23.14 5.15 7.09
N ARG A 238 -22.49 5.00 5.94
CA ARG A 238 -22.14 6.11 5.03
C ARG A 238 -23.35 6.70 4.31
N LEU A 239 -24.35 5.88 3.98
CA LEU A 239 -25.60 6.30 3.35
C LEU A 239 -26.63 6.84 4.36
N GLY A 240 -26.31 6.86 5.66
CA GLY A 240 -27.17 7.40 6.71
C GLY A 240 -28.47 6.63 6.88
N VAL A 241 -28.52 5.36 6.46
CA VAL A 241 -29.71 4.53 6.66
C VAL A 241 -29.60 3.88 8.03
N GLU A 242 -30.16 4.55 9.05
CA GLU A 242 -30.50 3.87 10.30
C GLU A 242 -31.49 2.75 9.96
N LEU A 243 -31.02 1.50 10.00
CA LEU A 243 -31.91 0.35 9.99
C LEU A 243 -32.60 0.30 11.36
N SER A 244 -33.86 0.76 11.38
CA SER A 244 -34.82 0.54 12.46
C SER A 244 -35.24 -0.93 12.53
#